data_AF-A0A6J0NPI0-F1
#
_entry.id   AF-A0A6J0NPI0-F1
#
_cell.length_a   1.000
_cell.length_b   1.000
_cell.length_c   1.000
_cell.angle_alpha   90.00
_cell.angle_beta   90.00
_cell.angle_gamma   90.00
#
_symmetry.space_group_name_H-M   'P 1'
#
loop_
_entity.id
_entity.type
_entity.pdbx_description
1 polymer ?
#
loop_
_entity_poly.entity_id
_entity_poly.type
_entity_poly.pdbx_seq_one_letter_code
_entity_poly.pdbx_strand_id
1 'polypeptide(L)'
;MATAASLSLKPPARFLCGGERRKRTADGFSVARASQGNTFHESMVRLSASTVLILGLSLRVCSPASSARIPPPVISVTQNEMVEDEERRLESEFEAYKAKVYSLTVPLKLAALRGSVPPSWIKEFMSSQGKRVRLKTRFLANLEDIFLNLSKPTSKGKKESAADMISLGDSWLSFAIKEKLIEPMKGVEVQDWYKGLSDKWKVYLRRNYAGEQAPDGETWAVPYRWGSMVIAYKKSKFQQYKLPPIQDWEDLWRPELAGRISMVNSPREVVGAVLKSMGASYNTTDLDSQVTGGKIAVETNLASLMKQIRLFDSTNYLKAFNVGDVWVTVGWSSDVIPVAKRMSNVTVIVPKSGATLWADLWAIPAISDSGKEAEALGGRVRGPSPLIHQWIEFCLQPARSLPFTREVIPGASPSAIEGSLVREPEETKKSRAKLDTNLVSGVPPPEILSKCEFLEPLPEATLLEYQLLIDTVRKQREGHGLKEKLEDIFSSFRTKFHSQMKKNT
;
A
#
# COMPACT_ATOMS: atom_id res chain seq x y z
N MET A 1 48.10 -7.44 -14.87
CA MET A 1 46.98 -6.97 -15.70
C MET A 1 45.84 -7.96 -15.59
N ALA A 2 44.87 -7.69 -14.74
CA ALA A 2 43.66 -8.51 -14.59
C ALA A 2 42.46 -7.56 -14.62
N THR A 3 41.68 -7.66 -15.69
CA THR A 3 40.50 -6.87 -15.99
C THR A 3 39.36 -7.32 -15.09
N ALA A 4 38.94 -6.44 -14.18
CA ALA A 4 37.75 -6.62 -13.35
C ALA A 4 36.49 -6.47 -14.22
N ALA A 5 35.72 -7.54 -14.36
CA ALA A 5 34.37 -7.50 -14.92
C ALA A 5 33.42 -7.00 -13.84
N SER A 6 32.91 -5.76 -14.00
CA SER A 6 31.86 -5.20 -13.16
C SER A 6 30.53 -5.91 -13.46
N LEU A 7 30.07 -6.77 -12.56
CA LEU A 7 28.72 -7.31 -12.59
C LEU A 7 27.73 -6.24 -12.13
N SER A 8 26.88 -5.80 -13.05
CA SER A 8 25.78 -4.85 -12.81
C SER A 8 24.66 -5.57 -12.05
N LEU A 9 24.64 -5.42 -10.72
CA LEU A 9 23.59 -5.92 -9.84
C LEU A 9 22.40 -4.95 -9.86
N LYS A 10 21.27 -5.38 -10.43
CA LYS A 10 19.99 -4.66 -10.39
C LYS A 10 19.18 -5.09 -9.16
N PRO A 11 18.36 -4.18 -8.57
CA PRO A 11 17.41 -4.51 -7.50
C PRO A 11 16.36 -5.55 -7.96
N PRO A 12 15.59 -6.17 -7.04
CA PRO A 12 14.66 -7.26 -7.36
C PRO A 12 13.82 -6.95 -8.60
N ALA A 13 13.88 -7.90 -9.54
CA ALA A 13 13.73 -7.67 -10.97
C ALA A 13 12.41 -7.01 -11.38
N ARG A 14 12.50 -5.82 -12.01
CA ARG A 14 11.57 -5.44 -13.07
C ARG A 14 11.76 -6.40 -14.24
N PHE A 15 10.74 -7.21 -14.57
CA PHE A 15 10.77 -7.96 -15.82
C PHE A 15 10.54 -6.99 -16.99
N LEU A 16 11.48 -6.97 -17.92
CA LEU A 16 11.39 -6.20 -19.15
C LEU A 16 10.43 -6.90 -20.13
N CYS A 17 9.26 -6.33 -20.40
CA CYS A 17 8.49 -6.70 -21.58
C CYS A 17 9.01 -5.93 -22.80
N GLY A 18 9.48 -6.69 -23.79
CA GLY A 18 9.76 -6.20 -25.13
C GLY A 18 8.47 -5.75 -25.81
N GLY A 19 8.46 -4.49 -26.25
CA GLY A 19 7.43 -3.91 -27.09
C GLY A 19 8.02 -2.75 -27.86
N GLU A 20 8.29 -2.97 -29.15
CA GLU A 20 8.82 -1.97 -30.08
C GLU A 20 7.95 -0.69 -30.07
N ARG A 21 8.52 0.43 -29.62
CA ARG A 21 7.91 1.76 -29.79
C ARG A 21 8.17 2.25 -31.21
N ARG A 22 7.20 2.08 -32.11
CA ARG A 22 7.06 2.96 -33.28
C ARG A 22 6.51 4.32 -32.81
N LYS A 23 7.34 5.36 -32.90
CA LYS A 23 6.94 6.76 -32.79
C LYS A 23 5.94 7.06 -33.91
N ARG A 24 4.72 7.46 -33.57
CA ARG A 24 3.87 8.30 -34.43
C ARG A 24 3.55 9.58 -33.68
N THR A 25 4.01 10.67 -34.27
CA THR A 25 3.66 12.06 -34.00
C THR A 25 2.19 12.26 -34.33
N ALA A 26 1.46 12.94 -33.46
CA ALA A 26 0.19 13.56 -33.82
C ALA A 26 0.04 14.87 -33.06
N ASP A 27 -0.15 15.90 -33.85
CA ASP A 27 -0.31 17.30 -33.52
C ASP A 27 -1.54 17.59 -32.66
N GLY A 28 -1.53 18.80 -32.11
CA GLY A 28 -2.44 19.28 -31.09
C GLY A 28 -3.88 19.45 -31.54
N PHE A 29 -4.76 19.52 -30.54
CA PHE A 29 -5.98 20.30 -30.61
C PHE A 29 -6.27 20.88 -29.22
N SER A 30 -6.25 22.20 -29.16
CA SER A 30 -6.74 22.99 -28.03
C SER A 30 -8.25 23.18 -28.20
N VAL A 31 -9.02 23.03 -27.13
CA VAL A 31 -10.38 23.57 -27.06
C VAL A 31 -10.54 24.29 -25.74
N ALA A 32 -10.80 25.59 -25.87
CA ALA A 32 -11.13 26.54 -24.83
C ALA A 32 -12.43 26.17 -24.10
N ARG A 33 -12.52 26.52 -22.81
CA ARG A 33 -13.82 26.75 -22.17
C ARG A 33 -13.79 28.02 -21.34
N ALA A 34 -14.76 28.86 -21.66
CA ALA A 34 -14.93 30.23 -21.23
C ALA A 34 -15.24 30.36 -19.73
N SER A 35 -14.81 31.51 -19.23
CA SER A 35 -15.14 32.14 -17.96
C SER A 35 -16.56 32.72 -17.94
N GLN A 36 -17.22 32.66 -16.78
CA GLN A 36 -18.14 33.64 -16.18
C GLN A 36 -18.51 33.06 -14.80
N GLY A 37 -18.44 33.72 -13.65
CA GLY A 37 -18.41 35.15 -13.34
C GLY A 37 -19.72 35.53 -12.62
N ASN A 38 -19.59 36.03 -11.39
CA ASN A 38 -20.58 36.78 -10.58
C ASN A 38 -21.66 35.95 -9.82
N THR A 39 -22.11 36.27 -8.60
CA THR A 39 -21.80 37.33 -7.62
C THR A 39 -22.48 36.96 -6.28
N PHE A 40 -21.91 37.46 -5.19
CA PHE A 40 -22.42 37.50 -3.82
C PHE A 40 -23.68 38.39 -3.63
N HIS A 41 -24.55 38.01 -2.68
CA HIS A 41 -25.25 38.85 -1.68
C HIS A 41 -25.90 37.89 -0.64
N GLU A 42 -25.56 37.92 0.66
CA GLU A 42 -26.23 38.67 1.77
C GLU A 42 -27.77 38.48 1.81
N SER A 43 -28.48 38.31 2.94
CA SER A 43 -28.19 38.37 4.38
C SER A 43 -29.49 38.03 5.17
N MET A 44 -29.29 37.59 6.43
CA MET A 44 -30.13 37.77 7.64
C MET A 44 -31.59 37.25 7.77
N VAL A 45 -31.72 36.24 8.64
CA VAL A 45 -32.45 36.22 9.93
C VAL A 45 -33.73 37.04 10.08
N ARG A 46 -34.85 36.36 10.39
CA ARG A 46 -35.87 36.84 11.34
C ARG A 46 -36.64 35.71 12.03
N LEU A 47 -36.84 35.95 13.33
CA LEU A 47 -37.60 35.23 14.36
C LEU A 47 -39.01 34.74 13.99
N SER A 48 -39.44 33.65 14.66
CA SER A 48 -40.78 33.57 15.26
C SER A 48 -40.86 32.42 16.27
N ALA A 49 -41.03 32.76 17.54
CA ALA A 49 -41.32 31.85 18.64
C ALA A 49 -42.81 31.47 18.65
N SER A 50 -43.15 30.27 19.11
CA SER A 50 -44.52 29.95 19.54
C SER A 50 -44.50 28.92 20.67
N THR A 51 -45.22 29.30 21.71
CA THR A 51 -45.33 28.75 23.07
C THR A 51 -46.49 27.76 23.14
N VAL A 52 -46.35 26.62 23.84
CA VAL A 52 -47.49 25.81 24.35
C VAL A 52 -47.05 25.19 25.70
N LEU A 53 -47.41 25.80 26.82
CA LEU A 53 -48.56 25.51 27.72
C LEU A 53 -48.45 24.18 28.48
N ILE A 54 -48.05 24.31 29.76
CA ILE A 54 -47.98 23.28 30.79
C ILE A 54 -49.32 23.25 31.54
N LEU A 55 -49.94 22.08 31.63
CA LEU A 55 -51.03 21.80 32.56
C LEU A 55 -50.56 20.76 33.58
N GLY A 56 -50.49 21.19 34.83
CA GLY A 56 -50.20 20.35 35.99
C GLY A 56 -51.44 19.63 36.48
N LEU A 57 -51.26 18.40 36.95
CA LEU A 57 -52.19 17.68 37.79
C LEU A 57 -51.38 17.01 38.92
N SER A 58 -51.77 17.30 40.14
CA SER A 58 -51.20 16.80 41.39
C SER A 58 -52.14 15.77 42.03
N LEU A 59 -51.61 15.05 43.04
CA LEU A 59 -52.20 14.04 43.95
C LEU A 59 -51.86 12.61 43.51
N ARG A 60 -51.42 11.67 44.38
CA ARG A 60 -51.43 11.57 45.84
C ARG A 60 -50.40 10.52 46.28
N VAL A 61 -49.87 10.68 47.49
CA VAL A 61 -48.98 9.76 48.19
C VAL A 61 -49.77 8.58 48.76
N CYS A 62 -49.29 7.35 48.53
CA CYS A 62 -49.55 6.17 49.36
C CYS A 62 -48.25 5.34 49.44
N SER A 63 -47.92 4.87 50.65
CA SER A 63 -46.95 3.81 50.99
C SER A 63 -47.64 2.90 52.02
N PRO A 64 -47.14 1.70 52.39
CA PRO A 64 -45.88 1.02 52.01
C PRO A 64 -46.05 -0.48 51.62
N ALA A 65 -44.97 -1.12 51.14
CA ALA A 65 -44.43 -2.42 51.61
C ALA A 65 -43.66 -3.23 50.53
N SER A 66 -42.55 -3.83 50.98
CA SER A 66 -41.79 -4.97 50.44
C SER A 66 -40.90 -4.83 49.19
N SER A 67 -39.61 -4.58 49.47
CA SER A 67 -38.43 -5.33 49.02
C SER A 67 -38.45 -6.00 47.64
N ALA A 68 -37.88 -5.32 46.65
CA ALA A 68 -37.09 -5.95 45.60
C ALA A 68 -35.88 -5.04 45.29
N ARG A 69 -34.66 -5.55 45.47
CA ARG A 69 -33.43 -4.86 45.09
C ARG A 69 -33.40 -4.72 43.56
N ILE A 70 -33.52 -3.50 43.06
CA ILE A 70 -33.19 -3.14 41.68
C ILE A 70 -31.65 -2.96 41.63
N PRO A 71 -30.92 -3.59 40.69
CA PRO A 71 -29.49 -3.31 40.50
C PRO A 71 -29.31 -1.86 40.05
N PRO A 72 -28.16 -1.21 40.35
CA PRO A 72 -27.96 0.19 39.97
C PRO A 72 -28.09 0.34 38.44
N PRO A 73 -28.58 1.49 37.95
CA PRO A 73 -28.71 1.70 36.52
C PRO A 73 -27.31 1.62 35.92
N VAL A 74 -27.15 0.67 34.99
CA VAL A 74 -26.03 0.68 34.04
C VAL A 74 -26.12 2.03 33.34
N ILE A 75 -25.18 2.92 33.62
CA ILE A 75 -25.00 4.16 32.87
C ILE A 75 -24.72 3.72 31.44
N SER A 76 -25.73 3.80 30.57
CA SER A 76 -25.52 3.67 29.14
C SER A 76 -24.79 4.94 28.71
N VAL A 77 -23.46 4.90 28.76
CA VAL A 77 -22.64 5.94 28.13
C VAL A 77 -23.08 5.96 26.67
N THR A 78 -23.67 7.08 26.27
CA THR A 78 -24.19 7.21 24.92
C THR A 78 -23.00 7.27 23.95
N GLN A 79 -23.15 6.73 22.74
CA GLN A 79 -22.05 6.68 21.76
C GLN A 79 -21.44 8.07 21.48
N ASN A 80 -22.22 9.15 21.65
CA ASN A 80 -21.73 10.52 21.51
C ASN A 80 -20.76 10.93 22.64
N GLU A 81 -21.02 10.54 23.88
CA GLU A 81 -20.13 10.83 25.02
C GLU A 81 -18.78 10.10 24.85
N MET A 82 -18.79 8.86 24.35
CA MET A 82 -17.56 8.12 24.07
C MET A 82 -16.69 8.78 23.00
N VAL A 83 -17.31 9.34 21.94
CA VAL A 83 -16.59 10.03 20.86
C VAL A 83 -16.02 11.36 21.36
N GLU A 84 -16.77 12.12 22.16
CA GLU A 84 -16.30 13.38 22.74
C GLU A 84 -15.16 13.18 23.76
N ASP A 85 -15.20 12.10 24.56
CA ASP A 85 -14.13 11.73 25.48
C ASP A 85 -12.86 11.30 24.73
N GLU A 86 -13.01 10.55 23.63
CA GLU A 86 -11.88 10.14 22.77
C GLU A 86 -11.24 11.37 22.09
N GLU A 87 -12.05 12.30 21.56
CA GLU A 87 -11.56 13.54 20.96
C GLU A 87 -10.80 14.41 21.98
N ARG A 88 -11.35 14.59 23.19
CA ARG A 88 -10.68 15.31 24.28
C ARG A 88 -9.35 14.66 24.67
N ARG A 89 -9.30 13.33 24.71
CA ARG A 89 -8.07 12.58 24.99
C ARG A 89 -7.02 12.83 23.88
N LEU A 90 -7.41 12.69 22.61
CA LEU A 90 -6.51 12.91 21.48
C LEU A 90 -5.94 14.33 21.45
N GLU A 91 -6.76 15.34 21.77
CA GLU A 91 -6.31 16.73 21.86
C GLU A 91 -5.30 16.90 23.02
N SER A 92 -5.55 16.29 24.18
CA SER A 92 -4.62 16.35 25.31
C SER A 92 -3.28 15.68 25.02
N GLU A 93 -3.29 14.54 24.32
CA GLU A 93 -2.07 13.84 23.87
C GLU A 93 -1.29 14.70 22.86
N PHE A 94 -1.99 15.41 21.97
CA PHE A 94 -1.38 16.31 21.01
C PHE A 94 -0.77 17.56 21.66
N GLU A 95 -1.44 18.16 22.64
CA GLU A 95 -0.90 19.28 23.41
C GLU A 95 0.34 18.87 24.24
N ALA A 96 0.32 17.68 24.85
CA ALA A 96 1.49 17.14 25.54
C ALA A 96 2.69 16.95 24.59
N TYR A 97 2.44 16.51 23.36
CA TYR A 97 3.48 16.44 22.33
C TYR A 97 4.03 17.82 21.95
N LYS A 98 3.18 18.84 21.77
CA LYS A 98 3.63 20.21 21.47
C LYS A 98 4.52 20.78 22.56
N ALA A 99 4.32 20.39 23.83
CA ALA A 99 5.15 20.85 24.94
C ALA A 99 6.62 20.37 24.84
N LYS A 100 6.91 19.29 24.10
CA LYS A 100 8.26 18.83 23.76
C LYS A 100 8.88 19.70 22.65
N VAL A 101 9.09 21.01 22.90
CA VAL A 101 9.66 21.94 21.91
C VAL A 101 11.19 21.87 21.91
N TYR A 102 11.79 21.65 20.74
CA TYR A 102 13.24 21.71 20.58
C TYR A 102 13.64 22.93 19.74
N SER A 103 14.48 23.81 20.30
CA SER A 103 14.98 24.99 19.59
C SER A 103 16.09 24.60 18.61
N LEU A 104 15.74 23.97 17.49
CA LEU A 104 16.69 23.51 16.50
C LEU A 104 16.58 24.34 15.23
N THR A 105 17.69 25.01 14.85
CA THR A 105 17.85 25.71 13.57
C THR A 105 18.19 24.77 12.41
N VAL A 106 18.35 23.49 12.71
CA VAL A 106 18.84 22.42 11.85
C VAL A 106 17.65 21.85 11.05
N PRO A 107 17.52 22.11 9.72
CA PRO A 107 16.33 21.73 8.94
C PRO A 107 16.18 20.23 8.70
N LEU A 108 15.03 19.61 8.95
CA LEU A 108 14.75 18.22 8.52
C LEU A 108 14.53 18.16 7.00
N LYS A 109 15.21 17.25 6.30
CA LYS A 109 15.06 17.01 4.85
C LYS A 109 14.45 15.64 4.61
N LEU A 110 13.29 15.61 3.96
CA LEU A 110 12.57 14.39 3.61
C LEU A 110 12.58 14.19 2.09
N ALA A 111 12.84 12.97 1.63
CA ALA A 111 12.54 12.56 0.26
C ALA A 111 11.48 11.44 0.27
N ALA A 112 10.27 11.76 -0.18
CA ALA A 112 9.11 10.91 0.02
C ALA A 112 8.41 10.55 -1.29
N LEU A 113 7.62 9.47 -1.26
CA LEU A 113 6.74 9.13 -2.37
C LEU A 113 5.64 10.18 -2.51
N ARG A 114 5.38 10.62 -3.74
CA ARG A 114 4.33 11.59 -4.03
C ARG A 114 2.97 11.02 -3.62
N GLY A 115 2.22 11.80 -2.84
CA GLY A 115 0.91 11.39 -2.34
C GLY A 115 0.96 10.39 -1.18
N SER A 116 2.14 10.11 -0.62
CA SER A 116 2.28 9.26 0.57
C SER A 116 2.22 10.02 1.90
N VAL A 117 2.59 11.30 1.88
CA VAL A 117 2.51 12.20 3.05
C VAL A 117 1.41 13.23 2.80
N PRO A 118 0.39 13.35 3.68
CA PRO A 118 -0.63 14.37 3.55
C PRO A 118 -0.02 15.78 3.56
N PRO A 119 -0.43 16.70 2.67
CA PRO A 119 0.10 18.06 2.69
C PRO A 119 -0.14 18.81 4.00
N SER A 120 -1.23 18.49 4.72
CA SER A 120 -1.55 19.12 6.00
C SER A 120 -0.51 18.80 7.08
N TRP A 121 0.05 17.58 7.08
CA TRP A 121 1.05 17.14 8.04
C TRP A 121 2.30 18.01 8.04
N ILE A 122 2.74 18.48 6.87
CA ILE A 122 3.92 19.36 6.76
C ILE A 122 3.66 20.66 7.52
N LYS A 123 2.50 21.29 7.29
CA LYS A 123 2.13 22.56 7.92
C LYS A 123 1.91 22.38 9.42
N GLU A 124 1.24 21.30 9.82
CA GLU A 124 0.92 20.99 11.21
C GLU A 124 2.18 20.66 12.02
N PHE A 125 3.11 19.88 11.47
CA PHE A 125 4.41 19.62 12.10
C PHE A 125 5.23 20.89 12.29
N MET A 126 5.33 21.72 11.24
CA MET A 126 6.05 23.01 11.36
C MET A 126 5.40 23.93 12.41
N SER A 127 4.08 23.88 12.55
CA SER A 127 3.35 24.69 13.52
C SER A 127 3.53 24.15 14.95
N SER A 128 3.56 22.83 15.15
CA SER A 128 3.72 22.21 16.46
C SER A 128 5.12 22.35 17.04
N GLN A 129 6.16 22.43 16.20
CA GLN A 129 7.55 22.54 16.65
C GLN A 129 8.06 24.00 16.80
N GLY A 130 7.23 24.99 16.45
CA GLY A 130 7.53 26.41 16.60
C GLY A 130 8.30 27.06 15.44
N LYS A 131 8.40 28.40 15.47
CA LYS A 131 8.82 29.26 14.34
C LYS A 131 10.22 28.99 13.76
N ARG A 132 11.11 28.37 14.55
CA ARG A 132 12.51 28.12 14.16
C ARG A 132 12.71 26.81 13.40
N VAL A 133 11.74 25.88 13.47
CA VAL A 133 11.82 24.63 12.72
C VAL A 133 11.76 24.88 11.22
N ARG A 134 12.51 24.05 10.49
CA ARG A 134 12.60 24.08 9.04
C ARG A 134 12.43 22.65 8.53
N LEU A 135 11.44 22.43 7.68
CA LEU A 135 11.19 21.15 7.03
C LEU A 135 11.33 21.37 5.51
N LYS A 136 12.14 20.55 4.84
CA LYS A 136 12.33 20.54 3.40
C LYS A 136 11.87 19.20 2.85
N THR A 137 10.92 19.21 1.93
CA THR A 137 10.35 17.98 1.36
C THR A 137 10.61 17.88 -0.14
N ARG A 138 11.03 16.71 -0.61
CA ARG A 138 11.14 16.37 -2.04
C ARG A 138 10.23 15.19 -2.34
N PHE A 139 9.25 15.36 -3.22
CA PHE A 139 8.30 14.30 -3.58
C PHE A 139 8.61 13.68 -4.94
N LEU A 140 8.93 12.39 -4.95
CA LEU A 140 9.28 11.62 -6.15
C LEU A 140 8.09 10.76 -6.62
N ALA A 141 8.04 10.45 -7.92
CA ALA A 141 6.85 9.84 -8.53
C ALA A 141 6.65 8.36 -8.15
N ASN A 142 7.74 7.64 -7.91
CA ASN A 142 7.73 6.22 -7.54
C ASN A 142 8.86 5.96 -6.52
N LEU A 143 8.72 4.90 -5.72
CA LEU A 143 9.71 4.53 -4.71
C LEU A 143 11.05 4.15 -5.37
N GLU A 144 11.02 3.58 -6.57
CA GLU A 144 12.22 3.09 -7.26
C GLU A 144 13.19 4.23 -7.58
N ASP A 145 12.68 5.39 -7.99
CA ASP A 145 13.48 6.59 -8.18
C ASP A 145 14.12 7.05 -6.86
N ILE A 146 13.43 6.90 -5.72
CA ILE A 146 14.00 7.20 -4.39
C ILE A 146 15.14 6.24 -4.10
N PHE A 147 14.89 4.94 -4.25
CA PHE A 147 15.84 3.87 -4.00
C PHE A 147 17.10 3.98 -4.89
N LEU A 148 16.92 4.13 -6.21
CA LEU A 148 18.03 4.29 -7.16
C LEU A 148 18.86 5.53 -6.88
N ASN A 149 18.28 6.58 -6.30
CA ASN A 149 19.04 7.77 -5.90
C ASN A 149 19.91 7.54 -4.65
N LEU A 150 19.60 6.53 -3.82
CA LEU A 150 20.50 6.09 -2.74
C LEU A 150 21.69 5.32 -3.30
N SER A 151 21.44 4.47 -4.29
CA SER A 151 22.46 3.57 -4.86
C SER A 151 23.43 4.29 -5.81
N LYS A 152 23.13 5.51 -6.23
CA LYS A 152 24.02 6.27 -7.14
C LYS A 152 25.21 6.82 -6.36
N PRO A 153 26.46 6.60 -6.83
CA PRO A 153 27.61 7.30 -6.29
C PRO A 153 27.39 8.81 -6.41
N THR A 154 27.62 9.57 -5.33
CA THR A 154 27.62 11.05 -5.39
C THR A 154 28.63 11.50 -6.45
N SER A 155 28.16 11.86 -7.63
CA SER A 155 29.02 12.34 -8.70
C SER A 155 29.59 13.71 -8.30
N LYS A 156 30.86 13.94 -8.65
CA LYS A 156 31.53 15.23 -8.50
C LYS A 156 30.86 16.26 -9.42
N GLY A 157 29.81 16.93 -8.94
CA GLY A 157 29.14 18.02 -9.64
C GLY A 157 27.69 18.21 -9.20
N LYS A 158 27.41 19.32 -8.50
CA LYS A 158 26.17 19.66 -7.77
C LYS A 158 25.86 18.71 -6.59
N LYS A 159 26.34 19.12 -5.41
CA LYS A 159 25.90 18.62 -4.09
C LYS A 159 24.41 18.93 -3.87
N GLU A 160 23.50 18.15 -4.44
CA GLU A 160 22.17 18.05 -3.83
C GLU A 160 22.37 17.42 -2.45
N SER A 161 22.03 18.18 -1.41
CA SER A 161 22.18 17.69 -0.05
C SER A 161 21.33 16.44 0.14
N ALA A 162 21.96 15.36 0.59
CA ALA A 162 21.29 14.13 0.99
C ALA A 162 20.11 14.42 1.94
N ALA A 163 19.03 13.66 1.76
CA ALA A 163 17.87 13.71 2.66
C ALA A 163 18.24 13.10 4.01
N ASP A 164 17.67 13.62 5.10
CA ASP A 164 17.83 13.04 6.44
C ASP A 164 16.96 11.78 6.59
N MET A 165 15.81 11.72 5.90
CA MET A 165 14.94 10.55 5.85
C MET A 165 14.34 10.35 4.47
N ILE A 166 14.06 9.10 4.14
CA ILE A 166 13.49 8.69 2.86
C ILE A 166 12.29 7.76 3.02
N SER A 167 11.38 7.79 2.05
CA SER A 167 10.40 6.71 1.90
C SER A 167 11.03 5.50 1.22
N LEU A 168 10.86 4.33 1.82
CA LEU A 168 11.34 3.04 1.34
C LEU A 168 10.20 2.02 1.42
N GLY A 169 9.96 1.27 0.34
CA GLY A 169 9.03 0.13 0.41
C GLY A 169 9.64 -1.01 1.22
N ASP A 170 8.84 -1.67 2.05
CA ASP A 170 9.26 -2.79 2.91
C ASP A 170 10.00 -3.92 2.17
N SER A 171 9.56 -4.26 0.96
CA SER A 171 10.19 -5.27 0.11
C SER A 171 11.65 -4.95 -0.27
N TRP A 172 12.10 -3.70 -0.12
CA TRP A 172 13.49 -3.30 -0.35
C TRP A 172 14.30 -3.13 0.93
N LEU A 173 13.70 -3.28 2.11
CA LEU A 173 14.38 -3.07 3.39
C LEU A 173 15.62 -3.96 3.52
N SER A 174 15.47 -5.27 3.36
CA SER A 174 16.57 -6.24 3.45
C SER A 174 17.70 -5.93 2.47
N PHE A 175 17.35 -5.58 1.23
CA PHE A 175 18.33 -5.24 0.21
C PHE A 175 19.05 -3.93 0.54
N ALA A 176 18.34 -2.90 1.00
CA ALA A 176 18.94 -1.63 1.40
C ALA A 176 19.96 -1.79 2.55
N ILE A 177 19.68 -2.70 3.49
CA ILE A 177 20.58 -3.05 4.61
C ILE A 177 21.81 -3.77 4.09
N LYS A 178 21.63 -4.84 3.31
CA LYS A 178 22.71 -5.65 2.75
C LYS A 178 23.69 -4.83 1.91
N GLU A 179 23.16 -3.90 1.12
CA GLU A 179 23.95 -2.97 0.29
C GLU A 179 24.45 -1.74 1.06
N LYS A 180 24.23 -1.67 2.38
CA LYS A 180 24.68 -0.57 3.26
C LYS A 180 24.21 0.81 2.79
N LEU A 181 23.00 0.89 2.23
CA LEU A 181 22.40 2.12 1.71
C LEU A 181 21.65 2.92 2.77
N ILE A 182 21.33 2.29 3.90
CA ILE A 182 20.64 2.88 5.05
C ILE A 182 21.39 2.54 6.34
N GLU A 183 21.07 3.25 7.41
CA GLU A 183 21.64 3.05 8.75
C GLU A 183 20.54 2.65 9.76
N PRO A 184 20.89 1.87 10.80
CA PRO A 184 19.94 1.54 11.85
C PRO A 184 19.58 2.78 12.69
N MET A 185 18.33 2.84 13.14
CA MET A 185 17.87 3.85 14.08
C MET A 185 18.32 3.44 15.49
N LYS A 186 19.34 4.10 16.02
CA LYS A 186 19.91 3.78 17.34
C LYS A 186 19.08 4.34 18.49
N GLY A 187 18.96 3.56 19.57
CA GLY A 187 18.32 4.01 20.81
C GLY A 187 16.83 4.32 20.64
N VAL A 188 16.14 3.55 19.80
CA VAL A 188 14.70 3.71 19.57
C VAL A 188 13.89 3.19 20.75
N GLU A 189 14.41 2.23 21.51
CA GLU A 189 13.75 1.55 22.62
C GLU A 189 13.35 2.50 23.75
N VAL A 190 14.11 3.59 23.92
CA VAL A 190 13.80 4.62 24.91
C VAL A 190 12.79 5.66 24.41
N GLN A 191 12.51 5.68 23.10
CA GLN A 191 11.61 6.65 22.47
C GLN A 191 10.14 6.28 22.67
N ASP A 192 9.31 7.26 22.96
CA ASP A 192 7.88 7.02 23.24
C ASP A 192 7.14 6.49 22.00
N TRP A 193 7.50 6.98 20.81
CA TRP A 193 6.92 6.49 19.56
C TRP A 193 7.21 5.00 19.33
N TYR A 194 8.37 4.50 19.75
CA TYR A 194 8.72 3.08 19.63
C TYR A 194 7.96 2.24 20.65
N LYS A 195 7.85 2.71 21.89
CA LYS A 195 7.05 2.04 22.93
C LYS A 195 5.60 1.87 22.49
N GLY A 196 5.03 2.90 21.86
CA GLY A 196 3.65 2.92 21.35
C GLY A 196 3.42 2.16 20.04
N LEU A 197 4.45 1.67 19.35
CA LEU A 197 4.27 0.79 18.19
C LEU A 197 3.75 -0.58 18.63
N SER A 198 2.85 -1.15 17.83
CA SER A 198 2.38 -2.53 18.00
C SER A 198 3.54 -3.52 18.03
N ASP A 199 3.39 -4.63 18.73
CA ASP A 199 4.40 -5.69 18.73
C ASP A 199 4.62 -6.29 17.34
N LYS A 200 3.57 -6.35 16.51
CA LYS A 200 3.68 -6.80 15.10
C LYS A 200 4.70 -5.95 14.32
N TRP A 201 4.64 -4.63 14.46
CA TRP A 201 5.63 -3.73 13.85
C TRP A 201 7.02 -3.86 14.47
N LYS A 202 7.12 -3.92 15.81
CA LYS A 202 8.41 -4.09 16.49
C LYS A 202 9.14 -5.33 16.01
N VAL A 203 8.45 -6.47 15.90
CA VAL A 203 9.02 -7.71 15.34
C VAL A 203 9.34 -7.54 13.86
N TYR A 204 8.40 -7.01 13.07
CA TYR A 204 8.54 -6.93 11.63
C TYR A 204 9.68 -6.01 11.16
N LEU A 205 10.14 -5.04 11.94
CA LEU A 205 11.15 -4.05 11.53
C LEU A 205 12.58 -4.37 12.00
N ARG A 206 12.75 -5.36 12.89
CA ARG A 206 14.07 -5.72 13.41
C ARG A 206 14.84 -6.58 12.41
N ARG A 207 16.06 -6.17 12.10
CA ARG A 207 16.95 -6.88 11.15
C ARG A 207 18.38 -6.92 11.65
N ASN A 208 19.09 -7.99 11.29
CA ASN A 208 20.55 -8.02 11.39
C ASN A 208 21.20 -7.20 10.25
N TYR A 209 22.52 -7.07 10.26
CA TYR A 209 23.27 -6.36 9.21
C TYR A 209 23.30 -7.08 7.85
N ALA A 210 22.82 -8.32 7.77
CA ALA A 210 22.60 -9.01 6.50
C ALA A 210 21.21 -8.70 5.89
N GLY A 211 20.37 -7.94 6.62
CA GLY A 211 19.00 -7.61 6.21
C GLY A 211 17.99 -8.74 6.49
N GLU A 212 18.35 -9.72 7.31
CA GLU A 212 17.46 -10.83 7.70
C GLU A 212 16.70 -10.48 8.98
N GLN A 213 15.52 -11.07 9.17
CA GLN A 213 14.77 -10.92 10.42
C GLN A 213 15.58 -11.48 11.60
N ALA A 214 15.76 -10.65 12.62
CA ALA A 214 16.51 -11.00 13.82
C ALA A 214 15.84 -10.35 15.03
N PRO A 215 15.25 -11.14 15.96
CA PRO A 215 14.59 -10.60 17.15
C PRO A 215 15.49 -9.76 18.04
N ASP A 216 16.80 -10.00 18.02
CA ASP A 216 17.86 -9.26 18.71
C ASP A 216 18.53 -8.19 17.84
N GLY A 217 18.11 -8.05 16.58
CA GLY A 217 18.65 -7.11 15.61
C GLY A 217 18.27 -5.64 15.89
N GLU A 218 18.72 -4.75 15.01
CA GLU A 218 18.44 -3.32 15.12
C GLU A 218 17.12 -2.95 14.41
N THR A 219 16.53 -1.81 14.79
CA THR A 219 15.39 -1.23 14.04
C THR A 219 15.92 -0.34 12.92
N TRP A 220 15.65 -0.69 11.66
CA TRP A 220 16.22 0.02 10.51
C TRP A 220 15.30 1.06 9.88
N ALA A 221 14.01 0.95 10.15
CA ALA A 221 12.99 1.80 9.56
C ALA A 221 11.73 1.83 10.43
N VAL A 222 10.84 2.77 10.17
CA VAL A 222 9.56 2.90 10.86
C VAL A 222 8.41 3.07 9.86
N PRO A 223 7.30 2.32 9.97
CA PRO A 223 6.17 2.44 9.06
C PRO A 223 5.49 3.78 9.26
N TYR A 224 5.05 4.39 8.16
CA TYR A 224 4.17 5.56 8.22
C TYR A 224 2.85 5.35 7.47
N ARG A 225 2.78 4.31 6.64
CA ARG A 225 1.52 3.77 6.11
C ARG A 225 1.72 2.34 5.65
N TRP A 226 0.61 1.61 5.56
CA TRP A 226 0.60 0.25 5.06
C TRP A 226 -0.69 -0.04 4.30
N GLY A 227 -0.78 -1.21 3.69
CA GLY A 227 -2.02 -1.72 3.10
C GLY A 227 -1.86 -3.17 2.69
N SER A 228 -2.76 -3.65 1.83
CA SER A 228 -2.71 -5.02 1.31
C SER A 228 -2.68 -5.06 -0.22
N MET A 229 -2.36 -6.23 -0.77
CA MET A 229 -2.80 -6.59 -2.11
C MET A 229 -4.32 -6.74 -2.15
N VAL A 230 -4.90 -6.35 -3.28
CA VAL A 230 -6.35 -6.38 -3.52
C VAL A 230 -6.66 -6.89 -4.92
N ILE A 231 -7.87 -7.39 -5.09
CA ILE A 231 -8.46 -7.74 -6.37
C ILE A 231 -9.57 -6.73 -6.68
N ALA A 232 -9.51 -6.10 -7.85
CA ALA A 232 -10.58 -5.26 -8.35
C ALA A 232 -11.21 -5.85 -9.61
N TYR A 233 -12.53 -5.84 -9.71
CA TYR A 233 -13.23 -6.37 -10.87
C TYR A 233 -14.39 -5.48 -11.34
N LYS A 234 -14.73 -5.58 -12.63
CA LYS A 234 -15.83 -4.81 -13.24
C LYS A 234 -17.17 -5.50 -13.00
N LYS A 235 -18.04 -4.88 -12.19
CA LYS A 235 -19.40 -5.36 -11.87
C LYS A 235 -20.22 -5.66 -13.13
N SER A 236 -20.18 -4.75 -14.10
CA SER A 236 -20.96 -4.89 -15.33
C SER A 236 -20.55 -6.11 -16.16
N LYS A 237 -19.27 -6.49 -16.17
CA LYS A 237 -18.79 -7.70 -16.86
C LYS A 237 -19.26 -8.95 -16.14
N PHE A 238 -19.16 -8.98 -14.82
CA PHE A 238 -19.61 -10.12 -14.02
C PHE A 238 -21.12 -10.34 -14.16
N GLN A 239 -21.92 -9.27 -14.14
CA GLN A 239 -23.35 -9.35 -14.39
C GLN A 239 -23.68 -9.82 -15.82
N GLN A 240 -23.02 -9.24 -16.83
CA GLN A 240 -23.23 -9.58 -18.24
C GLN A 240 -23.00 -11.08 -18.52
N TYR A 241 -21.96 -11.65 -17.93
CA TYR A 241 -21.57 -13.06 -18.13
C TYR A 241 -22.09 -13.98 -17.02
N LYS A 242 -22.98 -13.49 -16.13
CA LYS A 242 -23.56 -14.23 -15.00
C LYS A 242 -22.51 -14.91 -14.10
N LEU A 243 -21.36 -14.26 -13.92
CA LEU A 243 -20.29 -14.74 -13.05
C LEU A 243 -20.60 -14.38 -11.58
N PRO A 244 -20.36 -15.30 -10.63
CA PRO A 244 -20.46 -14.95 -9.21
C PRO A 244 -19.42 -13.87 -8.86
N PRO A 245 -19.66 -13.02 -7.85
CA PRO A 245 -18.64 -12.08 -7.35
C PRO A 245 -17.31 -12.78 -7.02
N ILE A 246 -16.19 -12.07 -7.16
CA ILE A 246 -14.90 -12.54 -6.62
C ILE A 246 -14.94 -12.41 -5.10
N GLN A 247 -14.48 -13.44 -4.41
CA GLN A 247 -14.39 -13.53 -2.95
C GLN A 247 -12.99 -13.94 -2.49
N ASP A 248 -12.26 -14.74 -3.27
CA ASP A 248 -10.94 -15.25 -2.89
C ASP A 248 -9.99 -15.45 -4.09
N TRP A 249 -8.75 -15.88 -3.84
CA TRP A 249 -7.73 -16.09 -4.88
C TRP A 249 -8.13 -17.15 -5.90
N GLU A 250 -8.76 -18.24 -5.48
CA GLU A 250 -9.19 -19.36 -6.34
C GLU A 250 -10.10 -18.89 -7.48
N ASP A 251 -10.86 -17.81 -7.28
CA ASP A 251 -11.76 -17.25 -8.29
C ASP A 251 -11.02 -16.72 -9.53
N LEU A 252 -9.72 -16.43 -9.41
CA LEU A 252 -8.89 -16.01 -10.53
C LEU A 252 -8.67 -17.14 -11.55
N TRP A 253 -8.90 -18.41 -11.18
CA TRP A 253 -8.74 -19.58 -12.05
C TRP A 253 -9.98 -19.90 -12.90
N ARG A 254 -11.07 -19.14 -12.74
CA ARG A 254 -12.29 -19.35 -13.53
C ARG A 254 -12.01 -19.24 -15.03
N PRO A 255 -12.43 -20.21 -15.86
CA PRO A 255 -12.08 -20.26 -17.28
C PRO A 255 -12.59 -19.05 -18.08
N GLU A 256 -13.65 -18.39 -17.63
CA GLU A 256 -14.22 -17.18 -18.25
C GLU A 256 -13.30 -15.96 -18.11
N LEU A 257 -12.32 -16.01 -17.22
CA LEU A 257 -11.33 -14.96 -17.03
C LEU A 257 -10.11 -15.10 -17.95
N ALA A 258 -10.13 -16.01 -18.93
CA ALA A 258 -9.01 -16.27 -19.82
C ALA A 258 -8.56 -15.01 -20.56
N GLY A 259 -7.32 -14.55 -20.30
CA GLY A 259 -6.80 -13.29 -20.82
C GLY A 259 -7.57 -12.04 -20.39
N ARG A 260 -8.30 -12.08 -19.27
CA ARG A 260 -9.11 -10.98 -18.71
C ARG A 260 -8.58 -10.45 -17.38
N ILE A 261 -7.37 -10.84 -16.97
CA ILE A 261 -6.73 -10.37 -15.75
C ILE A 261 -5.47 -9.54 -16.08
N SER A 262 -5.26 -8.41 -15.40
CA SER A 262 -3.93 -7.81 -15.27
C SER A 262 -3.42 -7.96 -13.84
N MET A 263 -2.11 -8.16 -13.66
CA MET A 263 -1.52 -8.35 -12.33
C MET A 263 -0.20 -7.61 -12.21
N VAL A 264 0.16 -7.22 -10.99
CA VAL A 264 1.51 -6.71 -10.69
C VAL A 264 2.58 -7.70 -11.13
N ASN A 265 3.68 -7.18 -11.65
CA ASN A 265 4.80 -7.99 -12.10
C ASN A 265 5.84 -8.13 -10.98
N SER A 266 5.54 -8.99 -10.01
CA SER A 266 6.42 -9.31 -8.87
C SER A 266 6.42 -10.82 -8.65
N PRO A 267 7.57 -11.51 -8.68
CA PRO A 267 7.63 -12.96 -8.48
C PRO A 267 6.98 -13.40 -7.17
N ARG A 268 7.26 -12.66 -6.09
CA ARG A 268 6.71 -12.92 -4.76
C ARG A 268 5.20 -12.81 -4.72
N GLU A 269 4.64 -11.82 -5.40
CA GLU A 269 3.18 -11.61 -5.43
C GLU A 269 2.49 -12.64 -6.33
N VAL A 270 3.08 -12.98 -7.46
CA VAL A 270 2.51 -13.92 -8.43
C VAL A 270 2.52 -15.35 -7.87
N VAL A 271 3.68 -15.84 -7.42
CA VAL A 271 3.77 -17.17 -6.80
C VAL A 271 2.97 -17.19 -5.50
N GLY A 272 3.04 -16.12 -4.71
CA GLY A 272 2.28 -16.02 -3.48
C GLY A 272 0.76 -16.09 -3.66
N ALA A 273 0.20 -15.48 -4.72
CA ALA A 273 -1.22 -15.65 -5.03
C ALA A 273 -1.59 -17.12 -5.33
N VAL A 274 -0.69 -17.86 -6.00
CA VAL A 274 -0.83 -19.31 -6.20
C VAL A 274 -0.79 -20.04 -4.86
N LEU A 275 0.20 -19.75 -4.02
CA LEU A 275 0.34 -20.37 -2.69
C LEU A 275 -0.90 -20.14 -1.83
N LYS A 276 -1.42 -18.91 -1.77
CA LYS A 276 -2.65 -18.62 -1.03
C LYS A 276 -3.87 -19.34 -1.59
N SER A 277 -4.00 -19.45 -2.91
CA SER A 277 -5.09 -20.24 -3.51
C SER A 277 -5.00 -21.73 -3.13
N MET A 278 -3.79 -22.21 -2.83
CA MET A 278 -3.52 -23.57 -2.36
C MET A 278 -3.51 -23.70 -0.82
N GLY A 279 -3.85 -22.63 -0.08
CA GLY A 279 -3.86 -22.62 1.39
C GLY A 279 -2.48 -22.50 2.04
N ALA A 280 -1.42 -22.25 1.28
CA ALA A 280 -0.05 -22.05 1.76
C ALA A 280 0.28 -20.57 2.01
N SER A 281 1.40 -20.31 2.70
CA SER A 281 1.86 -18.96 3.08
C SER A 281 2.56 -18.23 1.90
N TYR A 282 2.52 -16.90 1.88
CA TYR A 282 3.40 -16.10 1.00
C TYR A 282 4.90 -16.22 1.31
N ASN A 283 5.22 -16.75 2.50
CA ASN A 283 6.57 -16.89 3.02
C ASN A 283 7.06 -18.33 3.01
N THR A 284 6.44 -19.21 2.21
CA THR A 284 6.90 -20.59 2.03
C THR A 284 8.34 -20.64 1.52
N THR A 285 9.23 -21.26 2.30
CA THR A 285 10.66 -21.38 1.99
C THR A 285 11.00 -22.64 1.19
N ASP A 286 10.17 -23.68 1.32
CA ASP A 286 10.34 -24.99 0.67
C ASP A 286 8.98 -25.45 0.14
N LEU A 287 8.86 -25.49 -1.19
CA LEU A 287 7.61 -25.85 -1.85
C LEU A 287 7.27 -27.33 -1.69
N ASP A 288 8.25 -28.22 -1.67
CA ASP A 288 8.02 -29.67 -1.66
C ASP A 288 7.53 -30.17 -0.31
N SER A 289 8.03 -29.58 0.79
CA SER A 289 7.62 -29.96 2.14
C SER A 289 6.42 -29.18 2.68
N GLN A 290 6.21 -27.92 2.26
CA GLN A 290 5.20 -27.03 2.87
C GLN A 290 3.94 -26.86 2.02
N VAL A 291 3.92 -27.30 0.77
CA VAL A 291 2.77 -27.14 -0.13
C VAL A 291 2.23 -28.50 -0.55
N THR A 292 0.91 -28.68 -0.46
CA THR A 292 0.26 -29.90 -0.92
C THR A 292 0.51 -30.12 -2.42
N GLY A 293 1.09 -31.27 -2.76
CA GLY A 293 1.49 -31.61 -4.12
C GLY A 293 2.84 -31.01 -4.57
N GLY A 294 3.54 -30.33 -3.65
CA GLY A 294 4.88 -29.83 -3.83
C GLY A 294 5.04 -28.81 -4.94
N LYS A 295 6.27 -28.65 -5.41
CA LYS A 295 6.63 -27.73 -6.49
C LYS A 295 5.86 -27.97 -7.79
N ILE A 296 5.58 -29.23 -8.13
CA ILE A 296 4.87 -29.61 -9.37
C ILE A 296 3.44 -29.07 -9.37
N ALA A 297 2.75 -29.15 -8.23
CA ALA A 297 1.41 -28.59 -8.08
C ALA A 297 1.43 -27.05 -8.19
N VAL A 298 2.45 -26.40 -7.63
CA VAL A 298 2.63 -24.94 -7.75
C VAL A 298 2.88 -24.53 -9.20
N GLU A 299 3.76 -25.23 -9.92
CA GLU A 299 4.03 -24.97 -11.34
C GLU A 299 2.75 -25.13 -12.18
N THR A 300 1.98 -26.18 -11.94
CA THR A 300 0.72 -26.46 -12.64
C THR A 300 -0.32 -25.37 -12.41
N ASN A 301 -0.51 -24.96 -11.15
CA ASN A 301 -1.45 -23.90 -10.81
C ASN A 301 -1.00 -22.54 -11.34
N LEU A 302 0.30 -22.26 -11.30
CA LEU A 302 0.89 -21.06 -11.90
C LEU A 302 0.67 -21.02 -13.42
N ALA A 303 0.87 -22.14 -14.12
CA ALA A 303 0.59 -22.25 -15.54
C ALA A 303 -0.87 -22.01 -15.88
N SER A 304 -1.79 -22.51 -15.04
CA SER A 304 -3.22 -22.26 -15.20
C SER A 304 -3.56 -20.77 -14.99
N LEU A 305 -3.03 -20.15 -13.92
CA LEU A 305 -3.23 -18.71 -13.65
C LEU A 305 -2.70 -17.84 -14.78
N MET A 306 -1.53 -18.17 -15.34
CA MET A 306 -0.94 -17.39 -16.43
C MET A 306 -1.79 -17.39 -17.71
N LYS A 307 -2.68 -18.38 -17.92
CA LYS A 307 -3.65 -18.35 -19.02
C LYS A 307 -4.75 -17.29 -18.80
N GLN A 308 -5.10 -17.04 -17.54
CA GLN A 308 -6.08 -16.02 -17.13
C GLN A 308 -5.49 -14.61 -17.25
N ILE A 309 -4.18 -14.50 -17.04
CA ILE A 309 -3.48 -13.21 -17.06
C ILE A 309 -3.11 -12.79 -18.49
N ARG A 310 -3.61 -11.61 -18.86
CA ARG A 310 -3.29 -10.91 -20.11
C ARG A 310 -1.90 -10.27 -20.06
N LEU A 311 -1.58 -9.63 -18.94
CA LEU A 311 -0.32 -8.90 -18.78
C LEU A 311 0.11 -8.82 -17.31
N PHE A 312 1.43 -8.82 -17.14
CA PHE A 312 2.09 -8.44 -15.90
C PHE A 312 2.78 -7.10 -16.11
N ASP A 313 2.53 -6.11 -15.26
CA ASP A 313 3.25 -4.82 -15.28
C ASP A 313 3.39 -4.28 -13.85
N SER A 314 4.51 -3.66 -13.50
CA SER A 314 4.74 -3.12 -12.13
C SER A 314 4.28 -1.67 -11.96
N THR A 315 3.90 -0.98 -13.03
CA THR A 315 3.62 0.47 -13.04
C THR A 315 2.31 0.82 -13.74
N ASN A 316 1.97 0.08 -14.79
CA ASN A 316 0.89 0.39 -15.72
C ASN A 316 -0.16 -0.70 -15.81
N TYR A 317 -0.16 -1.69 -14.90
CA TYR A 317 -1.11 -2.80 -14.92
C TYR A 317 -2.57 -2.34 -14.83
N LEU A 318 -2.82 -1.17 -14.24
CA LEU A 318 -4.14 -0.53 -14.18
C LEU A 318 -4.60 0.10 -15.51
N LYS A 319 -3.70 0.37 -16.47
CA LYS A 319 -4.08 0.99 -17.76
C LYS A 319 -5.06 0.11 -18.53
N ALA A 320 -4.76 -1.19 -18.63
CA ALA A 320 -5.65 -2.16 -19.29
C ALA A 320 -7.00 -2.28 -18.57
N PHE A 321 -7.00 -2.19 -17.23
CA PHE A 321 -8.23 -2.23 -16.45
C PHE A 321 -9.08 -0.98 -16.69
N ASN A 322 -8.47 0.20 -16.72
CA ASN A 322 -9.15 1.47 -16.99
C ASN A 322 -9.84 1.48 -18.34
N VAL A 323 -9.14 1.09 -19.41
CA VAL A 323 -9.71 1.06 -20.77
C VAL A 323 -10.65 -0.12 -21.01
N GLY A 324 -10.65 -1.12 -20.11
CA GLY A 324 -11.59 -2.26 -20.16
C GLY A 324 -11.12 -3.46 -20.97
N ASP A 325 -9.84 -3.52 -21.33
CA ASP A 325 -9.22 -4.68 -21.98
C ASP A 325 -9.25 -5.93 -21.08
N VAL A 326 -9.14 -5.70 -19.77
CA VAL A 326 -9.26 -6.71 -18.70
C VAL A 326 -10.46 -6.41 -17.81
N TRP A 327 -11.00 -7.46 -17.20
CA TRP A 327 -12.17 -7.39 -16.31
C TRP A 327 -11.78 -7.39 -14.85
N VAL A 328 -10.59 -7.93 -14.54
CA VAL A 328 -10.03 -8.07 -13.20
C VAL A 328 -8.63 -7.49 -13.21
N THR A 329 -8.24 -6.84 -12.12
CA THR A 329 -6.87 -6.43 -11.85
C THR A 329 -6.47 -6.77 -10.43
N VAL A 330 -5.22 -7.22 -10.27
CA VAL A 330 -4.63 -7.62 -8.98
C VAL A 330 -3.43 -6.72 -8.71
N GLY A 331 -3.47 -5.96 -7.62
CA GLY A 331 -2.49 -4.91 -7.35
C GLY A 331 -2.48 -4.37 -5.94
N TRP A 332 -1.53 -3.49 -5.67
CA TRP A 332 -1.42 -2.85 -4.36
C TRP A 332 -2.61 -1.92 -4.15
N SER A 333 -3.22 -2.00 -2.97
CA SER A 333 -4.32 -1.10 -2.58
C SER A 333 -3.97 0.39 -2.70
N SER A 334 -2.67 0.74 -2.58
CA SER A 334 -2.16 2.10 -2.81
C SER A 334 -2.51 2.64 -4.20
N ASP A 335 -2.56 1.76 -5.20
CA ASP A 335 -2.72 2.12 -6.60
C ASP A 335 -4.16 1.86 -7.06
N VAL A 336 -4.71 0.70 -6.66
CA VAL A 336 -6.01 0.20 -7.12
C VAL A 336 -7.16 1.05 -6.58
N ILE A 337 -7.16 1.35 -5.27
CA ILE A 337 -8.28 2.04 -4.60
C ILE A 337 -8.50 3.45 -5.16
N PRO A 338 -7.46 4.31 -5.33
CA PRO A 338 -7.66 5.65 -5.89
C PRO A 338 -8.25 5.66 -7.30
N VAL A 339 -7.93 4.65 -8.11
CA VAL A 339 -8.48 4.48 -9.45
C VAL A 339 -9.92 3.98 -9.39
N ALA A 340 -10.18 2.94 -8.60
CA ALA A 340 -11.50 2.32 -8.47
C ALA A 340 -12.56 3.31 -7.92
N LYS A 341 -12.18 4.22 -7.01
CA LYS A 341 -13.08 5.26 -6.48
C LYS A 341 -13.64 6.21 -7.53
N ARG A 342 -12.97 6.34 -8.68
CA ARG A 342 -13.42 7.17 -9.80
C ARG A 342 -14.36 6.41 -10.75
N MET A 343 -14.65 5.15 -10.46
CA MET A 343 -15.42 4.24 -11.30
C MET A 343 -16.62 3.69 -10.53
N SER A 344 -17.84 3.91 -11.02
CA SER A 344 -19.07 3.40 -10.38
C SER A 344 -19.27 1.89 -10.56
N ASN A 345 -18.61 1.29 -11.55
CA ASN A 345 -18.78 -0.10 -11.97
C ASN A 345 -17.68 -1.05 -11.47
N VAL A 346 -16.96 -0.69 -10.40
CA VAL A 346 -15.86 -1.50 -9.84
C VAL A 346 -16.18 -1.93 -8.41
N THR A 347 -15.80 -3.16 -8.09
CA THR A 347 -15.73 -3.69 -6.72
C THR A 347 -14.27 -4.00 -6.42
N VAL A 348 -13.80 -3.70 -5.20
CA VAL A 348 -12.44 -3.99 -4.72
C VAL A 348 -12.52 -4.87 -3.48
N ILE A 349 -11.82 -6.00 -3.46
CA ILE A 349 -11.82 -6.92 -2.32
C ILE A 349 -10.39 -7.27 -1.89
N VAL A 350 -10.23 -7.50 -0.58
CA VAL A 350 -9.15 -8.33 -0.05
C VAL A 350 -9.65 -9.77 0.00
N PRO A 351 -8.93 -10.74 -0.58
CA PRO A 351 -9.32 -12.16 -0.58
C PRO A 351 -9.56 -12.72 0.83
N LYS A 352 -10.58 -13.58 1.00
CA LYS A 352 -10.98 -14.13 2.31
C LYS A 352 -9.92 -15.02 2.97
N SER A 353 -9.07 -15.66 2.17
CA SER A 353 -7.91 -16.42 2.65
C SER A 353 -6.75 -15.54 3.12
N GLY A 354 -6.85 -14.21 2.97
CA GLY A 354 -5.81 -13.24 3.28
C GLY A 354 -4.94 -12.89 2.07
N ALA A 355 -4.16 -11.82 2.21
CA ALA A 355 -3.30 -11.28 1.16
C ALA A 355 -1.96 -10.82 1.72
N THR A 356 -1.03 -10.51 0.84
CA THR A 356 0.18 -9.77 1.21
C THR A 356 -0.14 -8.40 1.76
N LEU A 357 0.55 -8.04 2.82
CA LEU A 357 0.64 -6.69 3.36
C LEU A 357 1.90 -6.03 2.81
N TRP A 358 1.78 -4.74 2.49
CA TRP A 358 2.89 -3.87 2.12
C TRP A 358 2.97 -2.71 3.11
N ALA A 359 4.17 -2.21 3.35
CA ALA A 359 4.40 -1.02 4.14
C ALA A 359 5.35 -0.04 3.44
N ASP A 360 5.02 1.25 3.53
CA ASP A 360 5.99 2.30 3.26
C ASP A 360 6.62 2.73 4.57
N LEU A 361 7.94 2.73 4.57
CA LEU A 361 8.77 2.95 5.73
C LEU A 361 9.55 4.25 5.59
N TRP A 362 9.76 4.92 6.71
CA TRP A 362 10.81 5.92 6.84
C TRP A 362 12.12 5.23 7.18
N ALA A 363 13.16 5.46 6.38
CA ALA A 363 14.52 4.98 6.63
C ALA A 363 15.51 6.16 6.65
N ILE A 364 16.65 5.96 7.34
CA ILE A 364 17.75 6.93 7.37
C ILE A 364 18.80 6.50 6.34
N PRO A 365 19.06 7.29 5.28
CA PRO A 365 20.12 7.00 4.31
C PRO A 365 21.49 6.91 4.98
N ALA A 366 22.32 5.99 4.51
CA ALA A 366 23.71 5.91 4.95
C ALA A 366 24.53 7.08 4.42
N ILE A 367 25.44 7.59 5.25
CA ILE A 367 26.39 8.63 4.83
C ILE A 367 27.52 7.97 4.02
N SER A 368 27.71 8.40 2.77
CA SER A 368 28.79 7.90 1.91
C SER A 368 30.17 8.24 2.48
N ASP A 369 31.22 7.49 2.12
CA ASP A 369 32.58 7.72 2.62
C ASP A 369 33.13 9.13 2.27
N SER A 370 32.64 9.76 1.20
CA SER A 370 32.89 11.18 0.90
C SER A 370 32.34 12.16 1.96
N GLY A 371 31.30 11.75 2.69
CA GLY A 371 30.83 12.41 3.90
C GLY A 371 31.81 12.23 5.05
N LYS A 372 32.36 11.03 5.25
CA LYS A 372 33.40 10.78 6.28
C LYS A 372 34.72 11.50 5.98
N GLU A 373 35.10 11.64 4.70
CA GLU A 373 36.24 12.47 4.30
C GLU A 373 36.00 13.95 4.63
N ALA A 374 34.76 14.45 4.54
CA ALA A 374 34.41 15.79 4.99
C ALA A 374 34.49 15.92 6.53
N GLU A 375 34.24 14.85 7.31
CA GLU A 375 34.51 14.81 8.77
C GLU A 375 36.01 14.90 9.05
N ALA A 376 36.82 14.17 8.28
CA ALA A 376 38.27 14.11 8.45
C ALA A 376 38.98 15.44 8.09
N LEU A 377 38.43 16.23 7.17
CA LEU A 377 38.97 17.53 6.74
C LEU A 377 38.53 18.73 7.60
N GLY A 378 38.01 18.50 8.81
CA GLY A 378 37.54 19.57 9.70
C GLY A 378 36.28 20.30 9.19
N GLY A 379 35.61 19.74 8.18
CA GLY A 379 34.28 20.17 7.79
C GLY A 379 33.25 19.65 8.78
N ARG A 380 32.36 20.51 9.28
CA ARG A 380 31.20 20.03 10.07
C ARG A 380 30.32 19.18 9.17
N VAL A 381 30.46 17.86 9.27
CA VAL A 381 29.48 16.95 8.71
C VAL A 381 28.30 16.93 9.63
N ARG A 382 27.17 17.25 9.04
CA ARG A 382 25.93 17.33 9.76
C ARG A 382 25.45 15.90 9.99
N GLY A 383 25.49 15.47 11.26
CA GLY A 383 24.83 14.23 11.68
C GLY A 383 23.32 14.24 11.39
N PRO A 384 22.63 13.10 11.58
CA PRO A 384 21.20 12.98 11.33
C PRO A 384 20.42 14.08 12.04
N SER A 385 19.41 14.65 11.36
CA SER A 385 18.61 15.73 11.94
C SER A 385 18.01 15.30 13.29
N PRO A 386 18.20 16.07 14.37
CA PRO A 386 17.59 15.75 15.67
C PRO A 386 16.06 15.78 15.64
N LEU A 387 15.46 16.30 14.56
CA LEU A 387 14.02 16.30 14.30
C LEU A 387 13.48 14.96 13.77
N ILE A 388 14.33 13.96 13.51
CA ILE A 388 13.91 12.66 12.96
C ILE A 388 12.90 11.97 13.89
N HIS A 389 13.23 11.79 15.16
CA HIS A 389 12.33 11.13 16.12
C HIS A 389 11.04 11.93 16.35
N GLN A 390 11.12 13.27 16.32
CA GLN A 390 9.93 14.12 16.45
C GLN A 390 9.00 13.97 15.25
N TRP A 391 9.55 13.87 14.04
CA TRP A 391 8.77 13.64 12.83
C TRP A 391 8.11 12.25 12.86
N ILE A 392 8.84 11.24 13.33
CA ILE A 392 8.31 9.88 13.49
C ILE A 392 7.17 9.86 14.52
N GLU A 393 7.41 10.42 15.71
CA GLU A 393 6.42 10.53 16.78
C GLU A 393 5.18 11.29 16.28
N PHE A 394 5.38 12.41 15.57
CA PHE A 394 4.28 13.13 14.92
C PHE A 394 3.49 12.23 13.98
N CYS A 395 4.14 11.53 13.05
CA CYS A 395 3.46 10.67 12.07
C CYS A 395 2.65 9.53 12.70
N LEU A 396 3.07 9.04 13.87
CA LEU A 396 2.46 7.89 14.55
C LEU A 396 1.34 8.27 15.52
N GLN A 397 1.06 9.56 15.74
CA GLN A 397 -0.05 9.96 16.61
C GLN A 397 -1.40 9.46 16.06
N PRO A 398 -2.35 9.05 16.92
CA PRO A 398 -3.65 8.60 16.45
C PRO A 398 -4.42 9.66 15.65
N ALA A 399 -4.27 10.96 15.98
CA ALA A 399 -4.84 12.07 15.21
C ALA A 399 -4.36 12.11 13.73
N ARG A 400 -3.19 11.54 13.45
CA ARG A 400 -2.69 11.40 12.07
C ARG A 400 -3.38 10.28 11.30
N SER A 401 -4.24 9.47 11.93
CA SER A 401 -5.03 8.47 11.20
C SER A 401 -6.11 9.09 10.30
N LEU A 402 -6.53 10.33 10.57
CA LEU A 402 -7.67 10.98 9.90
C LEU A 402 -7.56 11.07 8.37
N PRO A 403 -6.40 11.44 7.76
CA PRO A 403 -6.28 11.44 6.31
C PRO A 403 -6.45 10.06 5.68
N PHE A 404 -6.18 8.97 6.40
CA PHE A 404 -6.44 7.61 5.93
C PHE A 404 -7.92 7.23 6.08
N THR A 405 -8.54 7.50 7.23
CA THR A 405 -9.96 7.19 7.47
C THR A 405 -10.88 8.01 6.57
N ARG A 406 -10.52 9.27 6.32
CA ARG A 406 -11.16 10.16 5.34
C ARG A 406 -10.67 9.94 3.92
N GLU A 407 -9.82 8.94 3.70
CA GLU A 407 -9.39 8.47 2.39
C GLU A 407 -8.77 9.54 1.48
N VAL A 408 -8.12 10.54 2.10
CA VAL A 408 -7.38 11.61 1.43
C VAL A 408 -6.11 11.07 0.79
N ILE A 409 -5.47 10.10 1.46
CA ILE A 409 -4.34 9.34 0.95
C ILE A 409 -4.64 7.85 1.02
N PRO A 410 -4.05 7.02 0.14
CA PRO A 410 -4.30 5.59 0.18
C PRO A 410 -3.41 4.89 1.21
N GLY A 411 -3.88 3.74 1.67
CA GLY A 411 -3.29 2.95 2.75
C GLY A 411 -3.99 3.21 4.09
N ALA A 412 -3.35 2.75 5.16
CA ALA A 412 -3.82 2.86 6.53
C ALA A 412 -2.71 3.35 7.46
N SER A 413 -3.13 3.95 8.58
CA SER A 413 -2.22 4.33 9.68
C SER A 413 -1.54 3.10 10.26
N PRO A 414 -0.24 3.15 10.65
CA PRO A 414 0.43 2.04 11.33
C PRO A 414 -0.31 1.53 12.57
N SER A 415 -0.99 2.41 13.32
CA SER A 415 -1.79 2.03 14.49
C SER A 415 -2.99 1.13 14.15
N ALA A 416 -3.49 1.16 12.91
CA ALA A 416 -4.63 0.35 12.49
C ALA A 416 -4.31 -1.13 12.30
N ILE A 417 -3.03 -1.54 12.39
CA ILE A 417 -2.61 -2.94 12.17
C ILE A 417 -3.16 -3.88 13.24
N GLU A 418 -3.47 -3.38 14.44
CA GLU A 418 -4.03 -4.16 15.56
C GLU A 418 -5.55 -4.30 15.48
N GLY A 419 -6.19 -3.80 14.42
CA GLY A 419 -7.64 -3.90 14.22
C GLY A 419 -8.48 -2.87 14.99
N SER A 420 -7.85 -2.03 15.83
CA SER A 420 -8.51 -0.90 16.46
C SER A 420 -8.53 0.30 15.50
N LEU A 421 -9.66 0.49 14.81
CA LEU A 421 -9.91 1.69 14.02
C LEU A 421 -10.57 2.75 14.90
N VAL A 422 -10.01 3.96 14.92
CA VAL A 422 -10.71 5.14 15.44
C VAL A 422 -11.98 5.31 14.60
N ARG A 423 -13.15 5.13 15.22
CA ARG A 423 -14.44 5.23 14.54
C ARG A 423 -14.83 6.70 14.49
N GLU A 424 -14.93 7.28 13.29
CA GLU A 424 -15.59 8.59 13.18
C GLU A 424 -17.11 8.45 13.40
N PRO A 425 -17.75 9.46 14.03
CA PRO A 425 -19.19 9.52 14.15
C PRO A 425 -19.86 9.50 12.76
N GLU A 426 -20.98 8.78 12.65
CA GLU A 426 -21.69 8.47 11.38
C GLU A 426 -22.12 9.71 10.57
N GLU A 427 -22.12 10.90 11.17
CA GLU A 427 -22.66 12.13 10.58
C GLU A 427 -21.81 12.73 9.45
N THR A 428 -20.50 12.45 9.38
CA THR A 428 -19.60 12.98 8.33
C THR A 428 -19.62 12.18 7.02
N LYS A 429 -20.36 11.05 6.94
CA LYS A 429 -20.36 10.14 5.76
C LYS A 429 -21.24 10.59 4.59
N LYS A 430 -21.95 11.71 4.69
CA LYS A 430 -22.83 12.19 3.60
C LYS A 430 -21.97 12.85 2.51
N SER A 431 -21.99 12.29 1.29
CA SER A 431 -21.48 12.86 0.02
C SER A 431 -20.16 12.31 -0.57
N ARG A 432 -19.85 11.01 -0.46
CA ARG A 432 -18.88 10.38 -1.38
C ARG A 432 -19.44 9.10 -1.99
N ALA A 433 -19.23 8.89 -3.28
CA ALA A 433 -19.54 7.63 -3.94
C ALA A 433 -18.75 6.52 -3.25
N LYS A 434 -19.44 5.74 -2.41
CA LYS A 434 -18.82 4.68 -1.62
C LYS A 434 -18.34 3.60 -2.58
N LEU A 435 -17.03 3.41 -2.66
CA LEU A 435 -16.43 2.29 -3.37
C LEU A 435 -17.06 1.00 -2.82
N ASP A 436 -17.48 0.10 -3.70
CA ASP A 436 -17.96 -1.22 -3.31
C ASP A 436 -16.75 -2.07 -2.89
N THR A 437 -16.61 -2.33 -1.59
CA THR A 437 -15.43 -2.98 -1.03
C THR A 437 -15.69 -3.63 0.32
N ASN A 438 -14.92 -4.68 0.63
CA ASN A 438 -14.88 -5.28 1.97
C ASN A 438 -13.84 -4.62 2.91
N LEU A 439 -13.03 -3.66 2.43
CA LEU A 439 -12.11 -2.93 3.29
C LEU A 439 -12.85 -1.85 4.10
N VAL A 440 -12.43 -1.64 5.35
CA VAL A 440 -12.91 -0.55 6.21
C VAL A 440 -11.80 0.48 6.30
N SER A 441 -12.00 1.66 5.70
CA SER A 441 -10.99 2.73 5.68
C SER A 441 -9.60 2.27 5.17
N GLY A 442 -9.59 1.39 4.16
CA GLY A 442 -8.37 0.84 3.57
C GLY A 442 -7.74 -0.33 4.36
N VAL A 443 -8.39 -0.79 5.43
CA VAL A 443 -7.93 -1.90 6.27
C VAL A 443 -8.75 -3.17 6.00
N PRO A 444 -8.12 -4.34 5.82
CA PRO A 444 -8.86 -5.61 5.74
C PRO A 444 -9.67 -5.87 7.03
N PRO A 445 -10.86 -6.48 6.95
CA PRO A 445 -11.60 -6.93 8.14
C PRO A 445 -10.73 -7.81 9.06
N PRO A 446 -10.93 -7.79 10.40
CA PRO A 446 -10.07 -8.51 11.35
C PRO A 446 -9.87 -10.00 11.02
N GLU A 447 -10.92 -10.68 10.55
CA GLU A 447 -10.89 -12.12 10.22
C GLU A 447 -10.05 -12.42 8.96
N ILE A 448 -9.92 -11.42 8.07
CA ILE A 448 -9.08 -11.49 6.88
C ILE A 448 -7.66 -11.03 7.23
N LEU A 449 -7.53 -9.94 8.01
CA LEU A 449 -6.25 -9.37 8.41
C LEU A 449 -5.37 -10.36 9.20
N SER A 450 -5.99 -11.21 10.02
CA SER A 450 -5.28 -12.29 10.74
C SER A 450 -4.65 -13.34 9.83
N LYS A 451 -5.13 -13.44 8.58
CA LYS A 451 -4.60 -14.34 7.53
C LYS A 451 -3.72 -13.62 6.51
N CYS A 452 -3.59 -12.30 6.64
CA CYS A 452 -2.71 -11.49 5.82
C CYS A 452 -1.29 -11.49 6.40
N GLU A 453 -0.31 -11.46 5.50
CA GLU A 453 1.09 -11.68 5.85
C GLU A 453 1.93 -10.56 5.27
N PHE A 454 2.87 -10.01 6.04
CA PHE A 454 3.94 -9.21 5.43
C PHE A 454 4.88 -10.15 4.68
N LEU A 455 5.49 -9.65 3.61
CA LEU A 455 6.56 -10.38 2.95
C LEU A 455 7.80 -10.40 3.83
N GLU A 456 8.19 -11.60 4.26
CA GLU A 456 9.41 -11.85 4.99
C GLU A 456 10.59 -12.04 4.02
N PRO A 457 11.83 -11.76 4.47
CA PRO A 457 13.02 -12.07 3.69
C PRO A 457 13.10 -13.58 3.46
N LEU A 458 13.11 -14.01 2.20
CA LEU A 458 13.31 -15.42 1.84
C LEU A 458 14.77 -15.70 1.52
N PRO A 459 15.25 -16.94 1.70
CA PRO A 459 16.55 -17.36 1.19
C PRO A 459 16.68 -17.09 -0.31
N GLU A 460 17.88 -16.71 -0.75
CA GLU A 460 18.17 -16.43 -2.16
C GLU A 460 17.80 -17.61 -3.07
N ALA A 461 18.05 -18.84 -2.60
CA ALA A 461 17.68 -20.06 -3.32
C ALA A 461 16.16 -20.15 -3.59
N THR A 462 15.33 -19.82 -2.60
CA THR A 462 13.86 -19.80 -2.75
C THR A 462 13.42 -18.70 -3.73
N LEU A 463 14.04 -17.52 -3.67
CA LEU A 463 13.74 -16.43 -4.61
C LEU A 463 14.07 -16.81 -6.05
N LEU A 464 15.22 -17.45 -6.27
CA LEU A 464 15.61 -17.97 -7.58
C LEU A 464 14.68 -19.07 -8.05
N GLU A 465 14.24 -19.97 -7.17
CA GLU A 465 13.26 -21.00 -7.51
C GLU A 465 11.94 -20.40 -8.00
N TYR A 466 11.43 -19.37 -7.32
CA TYR A 466 10.19 -18.69 -7.73
C TYR A 466 10.34 -18.03 -9.12
N GLN A 467 11.51 -17.44 -9.41
CA GLN A 467 11.81 -16.88 -10.73
C GLN A 467 11.86 -17.98 -11.80
N LEU A 468 12.54 -19.09 -11.51
CA LEU A 468 12.66 -20.23 -12.42
C LEU A 468 11.29 -20.85 -12.74
N LEU A 469 10.39 -20.96 -11.76
CA LEU A 469 9.01 -21.42 -11.99
C LEU A 469 8.27 -20.52 -12.98
N ILE A 470 8.32 -19.21 -12.76
CA ILE A 470 7.69 -18.23 -13.66
C ILE A 470 8.26 -18.33 -15.08
N ASP A 471 9.58 -18.39 -15.20
CA ASP A 471 10.25 -18.46 -16.51
C ASP A 471 9.98 -19.78 -17.24
N THR A 472 9.91 -20.89 -16.50
CA THR A 472 9.57 -22.21 -17.05
C THR A 472 8.15 -22.20 -17.65
N VAL A 473 7.17 -21.71 -16.89
CA VAL A 473 5.78 -21.59 -17.35
C VAL A 473 5.66 -20.66 -18.57
N ARG A 474 6.42 -19.55 -18.59
CA ARG A 474 6.44 -18.64 -19.75
C ARG A 474 6.98 -19.32 -21.00
N LYS A 475 8.10 -20.03 -20.90
CA LYS A 475 8.68 -20.79 -22.03
C LYS A 475 7.74 -21.86 -22.54
N GLN A 476 7.05 -22.58 -21.64
CA GLN A 476 6.04 -23.57 -22.03
C GLN A 476 4.90 -22.92 -22.84
N ARG A 477 4.43 -21.73 -22.42
CA ARG A 477 3.39 -20.97 -23.14
C ARG A 477 3.84 -20.53 -24.53
N GLU A 478 5.07 -20.04 -24.67
CA GLU A 478 5.64 -19.64 -25.96
C GLU A 478 5.81 -20.83 -26.91
N GLY A 479 6.32 -21.96 -26.39
CA GLY A 479 6.45 -23.20 -27.16
C GLY A 479 5.11 -23.78 -27.59
N HIS A 480 4.09 -23.72 -26.73
CA HIS A 480 2.72 -24.14 -27.07
C HIS A 480 2.10 -23.23 -28.14
N GLY A 481 2.29 -21.91 -28.03
CA GLY A 481 1.80 -20.96 -29.04
C GLY A 481 2.45 -21.13 -30.41
N LEU A 482 3.70 -21.60 -30.48
CA LEU A 482 4.34 -21.99 -31.74
C LEU A 482 3.76 -23.28 -32.31
N LYS A 483 3.48 -24.28 -31.46
CA LYS A 483 2.86 -25.54 -31.87
C LYS A 483 1.43 -25.35 -32.36
N GLU A 484 0.59 -24.60 -31.63
CA GLU A 484 -0.78 -24.26 -32.06
C GLU A 484 -0.77 -23.52 -33.41
N LYS A 485 0.12 -22.55 -33.60
CA LYS A 485 0.26 -21.87 -34.90
C LYS A 485 0.67 -22.82 -36.03
N LEU A 486 1.56 -23.77 -35.75
CA LEU A 486 1.96 -24.77 -36.73
C LEU A 486 0.79 -25.72 -37.05
N GLU A 487 0.07 -26.20 -36.04
CA GLU A 487 -1.11 -27.05 -36.21
C GLU A 487 -2.24 -26.33 -36.97
N ASP A 488 -2.46 -25.04 -36.72
CA ASP A 488 -3.41 -24.20 -37.48
C ASP A 488 -2.96 -24.00 -38.94
N ILE A 489 -1.66 -23.84 -39.19
CA ILE A 489 -1.13 -23.76 -40.56
C ILE A 489 -1.33 -25.10 -41.27
N PHE A 490 -1.00 -26.23 -40.62
CA PHE A 490 -1.17 -27.56 -41.20
C PHE A 490 -2.65 -27.92 -41.42
N SER A 491 -3.54 -27.56 -40.51
CA SER A 491 -4.98 -27.78 -40.66
C SER A 491 -5.56 -26.93 -41.79
N SER A 492 -5.16 -25.66 -41.90
CA SER A 492 -5.53 -24.76 -43.01
C SER A 492 -5.03 -25.27 -44.35
N PHE A 493 -3.79 -25.77 -44.42
CA PHE A 493 -3.24 -26.40 -45.62
C PHE A 493 -4.01 -27.68 -46.01
N ARG A 494 -4.32 -28.55 -45.04
CA ARG A 494 -5.08 -29.79 -45.28
C ARG A 494 -6.49 -29.50 -45.80
N THR A 495 -7.14 -28.47 -45.25
CA THR A 495 -8.49 -28.06 -45.65
C THR A 495 -8.49 -27.46 -47.07
N LYS A 496 -7.51 -26.62 -47.41
CA LYS A 496 -7.32 -26.10 -48.78
C LYS A 496 -7.02 -27.21 -49.77
N PHE A 497 -6.15 -28.15 -49.41
CA PHE A 497 -5.78 -29.28 -50.26
C PHE A 497 -6.98 -30.20 -50.55
N HIS A 498 -7.81 -30.49 -49.55
CA HIS A 498 -9.05 -31.24 -49.73
C HIS A 498 -10.10 -30.50 -50.57
N SER A 499 -10.23 -29.17 -50.39
CA SER A 499 -11.12 -28.35 -51.22
C SER A 499 -10.69 -28.30 -52.69
N GLN A 500 -9.39 -28.43 -52.96
CA GLN A 500 -8.85 -28.38 -54.32
C GLN A 500 -8.94 -29.74 -55.02
N MET A 501 -8.80 -30.85 -54.27
CA MET A 501 -9.02 -32.21 -54.76
C MET A 501 -10.50 -32.47 -55.13
N LYS A 502 -11.46 -31.97 -54.33
CA LYS A 502 -12.91 -32.10 -54.63
C LYS A 502 -13.42 -31.27 -55.82
N LYS A 503 -12.64 -30.31 -56.32
CA LYS A 503 -13.00 -29.53 -57.52
C LYS A 503 -12.51 -30.16 -58.83
N ASN A 504 -11.65 -31.18 -58.74
CA ASN A 504 -11.03 -31.85 -59.88
C ASN A 504 -11.52 -33.30 -60.07
N THR A 505 -12.58 -33.69 -59.38
CA THR A 505 -13.40 -34.92 -59.58
C THR A 505 -14.83 -34.48 -59.78
#